data_AF-E6X5R9-F1
#
_entry.id   AF-E6X5R9-F1
#
_cell.length_a   1.000
_cell.length_b   1.000
_cell.length_c   1.000
_cell.angle_alpha   90.00
_cell.angle_beta   90.00
_cell.angle_gamma   90.00
#
_symmetry.space_group_name_H-M   'P 1'
#
loop_
_entity.id
_entity.type
_entity.pdbx_description
1 polymer ?
#
loop_
_entity_poly.entity_id
_entity_poly.type
_entity_poly.pdbx_seq_one_letter_code
_entity_poly.pdbx_strand_id
1 'polypeptide(L)'
;MKIIKPEDFPIEMSSENIDILASMALEDVISEEWREITFNILTDEQNTLINNRISEIQREDSKQRWSSLSPKEQAEEKQKIEESMKDQSTFIGNMGEPETLEEFKRRRGYDPRGSKYDK
;
A
#
# COMPACT_ATOMS: atom_id res chain seq x y z
N MET A 1 -6.51 15.15 -18.21
CA MET A 1 -6.28 13.69 -18.24
C MET A 1 -7.12 13.10 -19.38
N LYS A 2 -6.63 12.08 -20.09
CA LYS A 2 -7.52 11.28 -20.95
C LYS A 2 -8.26 10.29 -20.05
N ILE A 3 -9.55 10.08 -20.29
CA ILE A 3 -10.38 9.12 -19.55
C ILE A 3 -10.93 8.13 -20.56
N ILE A 4 -10.80 6.83 -20.29
CA ILE A 4 -11.43 5.78 -21.07
C ILE A 4 -12.79 5.50 -20.44
N LYS A 5 -13.84 5.60 -21.25
CA LYS A 5 -15.17 5.17 -20.83
C LYS A 5 -15.30 3.65 -20.98
N PRO A 6 -16.10 2.98 -20.14
CA PRO A 6 -16.35 1.54 -20.27
C PRO A 6 -16.89 1.14 -21.65
N GLU A 7 -17.73 1.98 -22.24
CA GLU A 7 -18.35 1.78 -23.56
C GLU A 7 -17.34 1.87 -24.72
N ASP A 8 -16.32 2.71 -24.56
CA ASP A 8 -15.25 2.94 -25.54
C ASP A 8 -14.03 2.06 -25.26
N PHE A 9 -14.19 1.02 -24.42
CA PHE A 9 -13.07 0.19 -24.02
C PHE A 9 -12.50 -0.56 -25.25
N PRO A 10 -11.19 -0.44 -25.52
CA PRO A 10 -10.59 -0.99 -26.71
C PRO A 10 -10.56 -2.52 -26.67
N ILE A 11 -10.83 -3.14 -27.83
CA ILE A 11 -10.83 -4.60 -27.98
C ILE A 11 -9.43 -5.19 -27.69
N GLU A 12 -8.37 -4.46 -28.05
CA GLU A 12 -6.98 -4.83 -27.75
C GLU A 12 -6.34 -3.80 -26.80
N MET A 13 -5.67 -4.31 -25.76
CA MET A 13 -4.96 -3.50 -24.76
C MET A 13 -3.60 -3.04 -25.30
N SER A 14 -3.52 -1.78 -25.73
CA SER A 14 -2.26 -1.12 -26.10
C SER A 14 -1.53 -0.59 -24.87
N SER A 15 -0.24 -0.27 -25.02
CA SER A 15 0.55 0.38 -23.97
C SER A 15 -0.02 1.75 -23.57
N GLU A 16 -0.58 2.50 -24.53
CA GLU A 16 -1.22 3.79 -24.25
C GLU A 16 -2.45 3.62 -23.36
N ASN A 17 -3.24 2.57 -23.56
CA ASN A 17 -4.41 2.30 -22.74
C ASN A 17 -4.01 1.91 -21.30
N ILE A 18 -2.94 1.13 -21.17
CA ILE A 18 -2.36 0.79 -19.86
C ILE A 18 -1.91 2.05 -19.13
N ASP A 19 -1.21 2.96 -19.82
CA ASP A 19 -0.76 4.23 -19.23
C ASP A 19 -1.95 5.10 -18.79
N ILE A 20 -3.01 5.19 -19.61
CA ILE A 20 -4.21 5.93 -19.26
C ILE A 20 -4.90 5.33 -18.02
N LEU A 21 -5.09 4.01 -17.98
CA LEU A 21 -5.72 3.33 -16.84
C LEU A 21 -4.89 3.41 -15.56
N ALA A 22 -3.57 3.31 -15.69
CA ALA A 22 -2.65 3.50 -14.56
C ALA A 22 -2.73 4.92 -14.02
N SER A 23 -2.82 5.92 -14.92
CA SER A 23 -2.99 7.31 -14.50
C SER A 23 -4.33 7.53 -13.80
N MET A 24 -5.43 6.99 -14.32
CA MET A 24 -6.76 7.07 -13.68
C MET A 24 -6.77 6.44 -12.28
N ALA A 25 -5.99 5.39 -12.05
CA ALA A 25 -5.85 4.75 -10.73
C ALA A 25 -5.09 5.60 -9.70
N LEU A 26 -4.25 6.53 -10.18
CA LEU A 26 -3.41 7.41 -9.35
C LEU A 26 -4.11 8.73 -9.00
N GLU A 27 -5.33 8.97 -9.48
CA GLU A 27 -6.12 10.14 -9.09
C GLU A 27 -6.55 10.04 -7.62
N ASP A 28 -6.57 11.18 -6.92
CA ASP A 28 -7.00 11.27 -5.51
C ASP A 28 -8.43 10.73 -5.31
N VAL A 29 -9.29 10.93 -6.31
CA VAL A 29 -10.65 10.41 -6.35
C VAL A 29 -10.76 9.43 -7.50
N ILE A 30 -10.88 8.15 -7.18
CA ILE A 30 -11.05 7.09 -8.16
C ILE A 30 -12.37 7.27 -8.91
N SER A 31 -12.30 7.39 -10.23
CA SER A 31 -13.46 7.52 -11.12
C SER A 31 -14.32 6.25 -11.17
N GLU A 32 -15.62 6.42 -11.40
CA GLU A 32 -16.55 5.29 -11.56
C GLU A 32 -16.23 4.48 -12.82
N GLU A 33 -15.82 5.18 -13.89
CA GLU A 33 -15.39 4.58 -15.15
C GLU A 33 -14.20 3.62 -14.94
N TRP A 34 -13.22 4.03 -14.14
CA TRP A 34 -12.09 3.17 -13.80
C TRP A 34 -12.57 1.91 -13.07
N ARG A 35 -13.42 2.05 -12.06
CA ARG A 35 -13.94 0.90 -11.30
C ARG A 35 -14.69 -0.06 -12.22
N GLU A 36 -15.57 0.45 -13.06
CA GLU A 36 -16.37 -0.37 -13.95
C GLU A 36 -15.50 -1.16 -14.95
N ILE A 37 -14.48 -0.51 -15.54
CA ILE A 37 -13.51 -1.16 -16.41
C ILE A 37 -12.74 -2.25 -15.65
N THR A 38 -12.25 -1.94 -14.45
CA THR A 38 -11.37 -2.82 -13.68
C THR A 38 -12.09 -4.05 -13.13
N PHE A 39 -13.36 -3.91 -12.74
CA PHE A 39 -14.14 -5.00 -12.16
C PHE A 39 -14.90 -5.85 -13.20
N ASN A 40 -15.36 -5.24 -14.29
CA ASN A 40 -16.30 -5.91 -15.21
C ASN A 40 -15.72 -6.22 -16.59
N ILE A 41 -14.66 -5.52 -17.02
CA ILE A 41 -14.14 -5.62 -18.40
C ILE A 41 -12.77 -6.28 -18.44
N LEU A 42 -11.86 -5.86 -17.55
CA LEU A 42 -10.48 -6.34 -17.57
C LEU A 42 -10.35 -7.79 -17.11
N THR A 43 -9.43 -8.51 -17.75
CA THR A 43 -8.96 -9.82 -17.25
C THR A 43 -7.91 -9.66 -16.15
N ASP A 44 -7.69 -10.71 -15.35
CA ASP A 44 -6.68 -10.71 -14.29
C ASP A 44 -5.27 -10.40 -14.81
N GLU A 45 -4.94 -10.89 -16.02
CA GLU A 45 -3.64 -10.61 -16.66
C GLU A 45 -3.51 -9.12 -17.02
N GLN A 46 -4.57 -8.51 -17.57
CA GLN A 46 -4.56 -7.09 -17.91
C GLN A 46 -4.50 -6.20 -16.66
N ASN A 47 -5.23 -6.58 -15.60
CA ASN A 47 -5.15 -5.93 -14.30
C ASN A 47 -3.73 -6.00 -13.73
N THR A 48 -3.06 -7.14 -13.87
CA THR A 48 -1.66 -7.30 -13.44
C THR A 48 -0.73 -6.35 -14.19
N LEU A 49 -0.90 -6.20 -15.52
CA LEU A 49 -0.10 -5.27 -16.31
C LEU A 49 -0.29 -3.81 -15.87
N ILE A 50 -1.52 -3.40 -15.59
CA ILE A 50 -1.83 -2.05 -15.11
C ILE A 50 -1.24 -1.83 -13.71
N ASN A 51 -1.39 -2.78 -12.79
CA ASN A 51 -0.84 -2.68 -11.43
C ASN A 51 0.69 -2.60 -11.43
N ASN A 52 1.36 -3.35 -12.31
CA ASN A 52 2.81 -3.23 -12.51
C ASN A 52 3.17 -1.82 -12.98
N ARG A 53 2.40 -1.27 -13.92
CA ARG A 53 2.65 0.09 -14.42
C ARG A 53 2.44 1.17 -13.35
N ILE A 54 1.38 1.06 -12.55
CA ILE A 54 1.13 1.92 -11.39
C ILE A 54 2.33 1.88 -10.43
N SER A 55 2.82 0.67 -10.13
CA SER A 55 3.96 0.46 -9.24
C SER A 55 5.25 1.10 -9.80
N GLU A 56 5.45 1.06 -11.12
CA GLU A 56 6.58 1.73 -11.77
C GLU A 56 6.52 3.25 -11.60
N ILE A 57 5.36 3.86 -11.87
CA ILE A 57 5.14 5.31 -11.74
C ILE A 57 5.40 5.75 -10.30
N GLN A 58 4.75 5.09 -9.34
CA GLN A 58 4.95 5.40 -7.92
C GLN A 58 6.40 5.24 -7.46
N ARG A 59 7.10 4.24 -8.00
CA ARG A 59 8.53 4.03 -7.70
C ARG A 59 9.39 5.15 -8.27
N GLU A 60 9.08 5.64 -9.46
CA GLU A 60 9.79 6.75 -10.09
C GLU A 60 9.54 8.06 -9.33
N ASP A 61 8.29 8.37 -8.99
CA ASP A 61 7.92 9.52 -8.15
C ASP A 61 8.60 9.44 -6.78
N SER A 62 8.62 8.26 -6.17
CA SER A 62 9.33 8.04 -4.91
C SER A 62 10.81 8.33 -5.08
N LYS A 63 11.48 7.78 -6.10
CA LYS A 63 12.89 8.05 -6.36
C LYS A 63 13.16 9.55 -6.54
N GLN A 64 12.33 10.25 -7.29
CA GLN A 64 12.46 11.70 -7.50
C GLN A 64 12.29 12.47 -6.19
N ARG A 65 11.29 12.11 -5.39
CA ARG A 65 11.07 12.69 -4.06
C ARG A 65 12.28 12.45 -3.16
N TRP A 66 12.76 11.21 -3.08
CA TRP A 66 13.95 10.84 -2.33
C TRP A 66 15.19 11.61 -2.80
N SER A 67 15.41 11.74 -4.10
CA SER A 67 16.55 12.50 -4.63
C SER A 67 16.45 14.01 -4.41
N SER A 68 15.23 14.52 -4.19
CA SER A 68 14.99 15.94 -3.89
C SER A 68 15.18 16.29 -2.42
N LEU A 69 15.19 15.29 -1.53
CA LEU A 69 15.45 15.49 -0.10
C LEU A 69 16.93 15.82 0.13
N SER A 70 17.18 16.68 1.11
CA SER A 70 18.55 16.95 1.55
C SER A 70 19.17 15.70 2.21
N PRO A 71 20.51 15.56 2.22
CA PRO A 71 21.17 14.43 2.87
C PRO A 71 20.82 14.27 4.36
N LYS A 72 20.45 15.37 5.02
CA LYS A 72 20.04 15.38 6.42
C LYS A 72 18.64 14.78 6.60
N GLU A 73 17.68 15.16 5.76
CA GLU A 73 16.31 14.62 5.80
C GLU A 73 16.29 13.13 5.40
N GLN A 74 17.12 12.73 4.45
CA GLN A 74 17.29 11.31 4.09
C GLN A 74 17.82 10.47 5.26
N ALA A 75 18.73 11.03 6.07
CA ALA A 75 19.27 10.37 7.25
C ALA A 75 18.21 10.26 8.36
N GLU A 76 17.42 11.32 8.59
CA GLU A 76 16.32 11.32 9.56
C GLU A 76 15.21 10.32 9.20
N GLU A 77 14.81 10.21 7.92
CA GLU A 77 13.84 9.18 7.50
C GLU A 77 14.41 7.76 7.63
N LYS A 78 15.67 7.54 7.24
CA LYS A 78 16.32 6.23 7.43
C LYS A 78 16.38 5.83 8.89
N GLN A 79 16.72 6.78 9.76
CA GLN A 79 16.77 6.54 11.19
C GLN A 79 15.38 6.20 11.74
N LYS A 80 14.34 6.92 11.32
CA LYS A 80 12.96 6.65 11.72
C LYS A 80 12.47 5.26 11.27
N ILE A 81 12.83 4.84 10.06
CA ILE A 81 12.52 3.49 9.56
C ILE A 81 13.27 2.43 10.38
N GLU A 82 14.55 2.64 10.67
CA GLU A 82 15.36 1.72 11.47
C GLU A 82 14.85 1.60 12.91
N GLU A 83 14.43 2.72 13.51
CA GLU A 83 13.79 2.76 14.82
C GLU A 83 12.46 1.99 14.80
N SER A 84 11.62 2.18 13.78
CA SER A 84 10.35 1.46 13.65
C SER A 84 10.53 -0.06 13.48
N MET A 85 11.60 -0.50 12.81
CA MET A 85 11.92 -1.92 12.66
C MET A 85 12.46 -2.55 13.95
N LYS A 86 13.17 -1.77 14.78
CA LYS A 86 13.62 -2.23 16.11
C LYS A 86 12.44 -2.35 17.08
N ASP A 87 11.47 -1.45 16.97
CA ASP A 87 10.28 -1.41 17.84
C ASP A 87 9.24 -2.51 17.51
N GLN A 88 9.33 -3.15 16.33
CA GLN A 88 8.52 -4.32 15.98
C GLN A 88 8.78 -5.54 16.87
N SER A 89 9.89 -5.59 17.62
CA SER A 89 10.10 -6.63 18.64
C SER A 89 9.17 -6.48 19.86
N THR A 90 8.47 -5.34 19.97
CA THR A 90 7.59 -4.96 21.09
C THR A 90 6.17 -4.59 20.64
N PHE A 91 5.83 -4.71 19.36
CA PHE A 91 4.49 -4.33 18.87
C PHE A 91 3.38 -5.19 19.49
N ILE A 92 2.64 -4.59 20.42
CA ILE A 92 1.37 -5.09 20.98
C ILE A 92 0.39 -3.94 20.73
N GLY A 93 -0.56 -4.11 19.80
CA GLY A 93 -1.37 -2.96 19.41
C GLY A 93 -2.08 -3.06 18.06
N ASN A 94 -2.98 -4.02 17.91
CA ASN A 94 -4.18 -3.73 17.13
C ASN A 94 -5.17 -2.93 18.01
N MET A 95 -6.00 -2.05 17.44
CA MET A 95 -7.01 -1.28 18.19
C MET A 95 -7.83 -2.21 19.12
N GLY A 96 -7.63 -2.07 20.43
CA GLY A 96 -8.27 -2.90 21.46
C GLY A 96 -7.36 -3.92 22.16
N GLU A 97 -6.09 -4.05 21.75
CA GLU A 97 -5.08 -4.80 22.48
C GLU A 97 -4.43 -3.95 23.59
N PRO A 98 -4.07 -4.57 24.72
CA PRO A 98 -3.50 -3.87 25.86
C PRO A 98 -2.10 -3.33 25.56
N GLU A 99 -1.81 -2.14 26.09
CA GLU A 99 -0.58 -1.38 25.79
C GLU A 99 0.68 -2.01 26.41
N THR A 100 0.50 -2.99 27.31
CA THR A 100 1.60 -3.67 27.99
C THR A 100 1.40 -5.18 28.03
N LEU A 101 2.52 -5.92 28.04
CA LEU A 101 2.53 -7.38 28.17
C LEU A 101 1.87 -7.85 29.48
N GLU A 102 1.99 -7.07 30.56
CA GLU A 102 1.33 -7.36 31.84
C GLU A 102 -0.18 -7.24 31.74
N GLU A 103 -0.67 -6.22 31.05
CA GLU A 103 -2.11 -6.03 30.84
C GLU A 103 -2.66 -7.09 29.87
N PHE A 104 -1.87 -7.54 28.87
CA PHE A 104 -2.19 -8.72 28.05
C PHE A 104 -2.34 -9.98 28.89
N LYS A 105 -1.35 -10.27 29.75
CA LYS A 105 -1.36 -11.42 30.67
C LYS A 105 -2.56 -11.37 31.61
N ARG A 106 -2.89 -10.20 32.17
CA ARG A 106 -4.01 -10.01 33.08
C ARG A 106 -5.37 -10.19 32.38
N ARG A 107 -5.52 -9.73 31.14
CA ARG A 107 -6.79 -9.74 30.40
C ARG A 107 -7.06 -11.05 29.67
N ARG A 108 -6.03 -11.70 29.13
CA ARG A 108 -6.15 -12.94 28.34
C ARG A 108 -5.73 -14.20 29.10
N GLY A 109 -4.97 -14.09 30.19
CA GLY A 109 -4.56 -15.22 31.04
C GLY A 109 -3.42 -16.06 30.46
N TYR A 110 -2.76 -15.60 29.40
CA TYR A 110 -1.61 -16.25 28.79
C TYR A 110 -0.69 -15.21 28.16
N ASP A 111 0.58 -15.57 28.00
CA ASP A 111 1.58 -14.79 27.28
C ASP A 111 1.38 -14.98 25.76
N PRO A 112 1.46 -13.93 24.92
CA PRO A 112 1.38 -14.07 23.46
C PRO A 112 2.43 -15.01 22.86
N ARG A 113 3.48 -15.37 23.61
CA ARG A 113 4.47 -16.39 23.27
C ARG A 113 4.05 -17.83 23.61
N GLY A 114 2.83 -18.03 24.11
CA GLY A 114 2.23 -19.35 24.34
C GLY A 114 2.42 -19.92 25.75
N SER A 115 3.09 -19.22 26.66
CA SER A 115 3.22 -19.64 28.05
C SER A 115 1.95 -19.29 28.84
N LYS A 116 1.31 -20.29 29.45
CA LYS A 116 0.17 -20.05 30.35
C LYS A 116 0.64 -19.24 31.55
N TYR A 117 -0.12 -18.22 31.92
CA TYR A 117 0.11 -17.46 33.13
C TYR A 117 -0.69 -18.12 34.24
N ASP A 118 -0.02 -18.83 35.15
CA ASP A 118 -0.69 -19.34 36.35
C ASP A 118 -0.99 -18.16 37.27
N LYS A 119 -2.28 -18.01 37.60
CA LYS A 119 -2.84 -16.91 38.39
C LYS A 119 -2.42 -16.96 39.85
#